data_AF-A0A175JJT3-F1
#
_entry.id   AF-A0A175JJT3-F1
#
_cell.length_a   1.000
_cell.length_b   1.000
_cell.length_c   1.000
_cell.angle_alpha   90.00
_cell.angle_beta   90.00
_cell.angle_gamma   90.00
#
_symmetry.space_group_name_H-M   'P 1'
#
loop_
_entity.id
_entity.type
_entity.pdbx_description
1 polymer ?
#
loop_
_entity_poly.entity_id
_entity_poly.type
_entity_poly.pdbx_seq_one_letter_code
_entity_poly.pdbx_strand_id
1 'polypeptide(L)'
;MVFICLSVGKYQKGEAIPAQYQVKTNDVIYKWEPLPYTARPKFGERTQFSLNDLGVTFFYNDMFKIRFSFQNGRLITPYIPIHQNGIPIFTNATISFDVVHGNITKATVYPFLRTQEKFKLETFGFVSFLFVFNEKTHEYTYLSQNLILSGSAIFCGILALLLFLKQSHSKK
;
A
#
# COMPACT_ATOMS: atom_id res chain seq x y z
N MET A 1 -25.83 -23.81 -10.03
CA MET A 1 -24.41 -23.42 -10.22
C MET A 1 -24.16 -22.25 -9.28
N VAL A 2 -23.48 -22.48 -8.15
CA VAL A 2 -23.21 -21.42 -7.16
C VAL A 2 -21.88 -20.78 -7.55
N PHE A 3 -21.94 -19.52 -7.99
CA PHE A 3 -20.76 -18.67 -8.17
C PHE A 3 -20.26 -18.28 -6.78
N ILE A 4 -19.23 -18.97 -6.29
CA ILE A 4 -18.44 -18.49 -5.16
C ILE A 4 -17.49 -17.43 -5.72
N CYS A 5 -17.96 -16.18 -5.76
CA CYS A 5 -17.06 -15.05 -5.89
C CYS A 5 -16.33 -14.93 -4.54
N LEU A 6 -15.12 -15.50 -4.45
CA LEU A 6 -14.19 -15.18 -3.37
C LEU A 6 -13.84 -13.70 -3.53
N SER A 7 -14.66 -12.81 -2.97
CA SER A 7 -14.18 -11.48 -2.67
C SER A 7 -13.04 -11.67 -1.68
N VAL A 8 -11.81 -11.43 -2.15
CA VAL A 8 -10.69 -11.18 -1.25
C VAL A 8 -11.15 -9.99 -0.42
N GLY A 9 -11.50 -10.23 0.85
CA GLY A 9 -12.18 -9.25 1.69
C GLY A 9 -11.45 -7.93 1.65
N LYS A 10 -12.21 -6.84 1.45
CA LYS A 10 -11.65 -5.48 1.57
C LYS A 10 -11.17 -5.32 3.01
N TYR A 11 -9.93 -4.87 3.20
CA TYR A 11 -9.41 -4.60 4.54
C TYR A 11 -10.23 -3.49 5.20
N GLN A 12 -10.51 -3.63 6.49
CA GLN A 12 -11.14 -2.57 7.28
C GLN A 12 -10.10 -1.62 7.88
N LYS A 13 -10.49 -0.36 8.09
CA LYS A 13 -9.58 0.63 8.71
C LYS A 13 -9.14 0.13 10.09
N GLY A 14 -7.84 0.18 10.36
CA GLY A 14 -7.21 -0.30 11.59
C GLY A 14 -6.86 -1.80 11.59
N GLU A 15 -7.29 -2.57 10.57
CA GLU A 15 -6.98 -3.99 10.46
C GLU A 15 -5.48 -4.20 10.21
N ALA A 16 -4.84 -5.03 11.03
CA ALA A 16 -3.43 -5.35 10.89
C ALA A 16 -3.22 -6.29 9.71
N ILE A 17 -2.45 -5.85 8.72
CA ILE A 17 -2.18 -6.62 7.51
C ILE A 17 -1.12 -7.68 7.83
N PRO A 18 -1.38 -8.97 7.54
CA PRO A 18 -0.38 -10.02 7.69
C PRO A 18 0.85 -9.72 6.85
N ALA A 19 1.99 -9.65 7.55
CA ALA A 19 3.27 -9.31 6.95
C ALA A 19 4.38 -10.16 7.57
N GLN A 20 5.40 -10.42 6.76
CA GLN A 20 6.60 -11.15 7.13
C GLN A 20 7.82 -10.34 6.72
N TYR A 21 8.95 -10.58 7.37
CA TYR A 21 10.22 -9.99 7.00
C TYR A 21 11.26 -11.09 6.76
N GLN A 22 12.28 -10.76 5.98
CA GLN A 22 13.43 -11.62 5.77
C GLN A 22 14.70 -10.78 5.79
N VAL A 23 15.68 -11.28 6.52
CA VAL A 23 17.01 -10.69 6.62
C VAL A 23 17.97 -11.39 5.66
N LYS A 24 18.87 -10.63 5.06
CA LYS A 24 20.02 -11.13 4.32
C LYS A 24 21.29 -10.45 4.84
N THR A 25 22.29 -11.27 5.15
CA THR A 25 23.66 -10.82 5.41
C THR A 25 24.57 -11.11 4.22
N ASN A 26 25.89 -10.99 4.39
CA ASN A 26 26.89 -11.28 3.36
C ASN A 26 26.68 -12.68 2.76
N ASP A 27 26.64 -13.69 3.62
CA ASP A 27 26.69 -15.10 3.20
C ASP A 27 25.38 -15.86 3.47
N VAL A 28 24.46 -15.27 4.24
CA VAL A 28 23.26 -15.96 4.72
C VAL A 28 21.99 -15.21 4.36
N ILE A 29 21.00 -15.95 3.84
CA ILE A 29 19.62 -15.49 3.72
C ILE A 29 18.83 -16.23 4.80
N TYR A 30 18.31 -15.48 5.77
CA TYR A 30 17.52 -16.05 6.85
C TYR A 30 16.15 -16.46 6.34
N LYS A 31 15.43 -17.29 7.09
CA LYS A 31 14.04 -17.66 6.77
C LYS A 31 13.10 -16.45 6.90
N TRP A 32 11.91 -16.57 6.32
CA TRP A 32 10.84 -15.60 6.56
C TRP A 32 10.34 -15.71 8.01
N GLU A 33 10.19 -14.57 8.66
CA GLU A 33 9.65 -14.47 10.02
C GLU A 33 8.42 -13.55 10.03
N PRO A 34 7.39 -13.87 10.82
CA PRO A 34 6.20 -13.01 10.92
C PRO A 34 6.56 -11.69 11.61
N LEU A 35 6.04 -10.58 11.08
CA LEU A 35 6.10 -9.30 11.78
C LEU A 35 5.27 -9.40 13.09
N PRO A 36 5.83 -8.98 14.25
CA PRO A 36 5.07 -8.82 15.48
C PRO A 36 3.84 -7.95 15.26
N TYR A 37 2.74 -8.25 15.94
CA TYR A 37 1.45 -7.55 15.72
C TYR A 37 1.58 -6.02 15.84
N THR A 38 2.40 -5.53 16.77
CA THR A 38 2.69 -4.11 16.99
C THR A 38 3.46 -3.45 15.84
N ALA A 39 4.23 -4.22 15.08
CA ALA A 39 5.02 -3.77 13.94
C ALA A 39 4.30 -3.99 12.60
N ARG A 40 3.10 -4.59 12.59
CA ARG A 40 2.35 -4.81 11.35
C ARG A 40 1.75 -3.51 10.83
N PRO A 41 1.77 -3.27 9.51
CA PRO A 41 1.05 -2.15 8.93
C PRO A 41 -0.45 -2.31 9.19
N LYS A 42 -1.11 -1.23 9.61
CA LYS A 42 -2.56 -1.19 9.79
C LYS A 42 -3.22 -0.48 8.63
N PHE A 43 -4.25 -1.11 8.05
CA PHE A 43 -4.91 -0.56 6.88
C PHE A 43 -5.56 0.80 7.18
N GLY A 44 -5.36 1.78 6.30
CA GLY A 44 -5.90 3.14 6.47
C GLY A 44 -5.25 3.96 7.59
N GLU A 45 -4.13 3.50 8.15
CA GLU A 45 -3.38 4.19 9.20
C GLU A 45 -1.90 4.30 8.83
N ARG A 46 -1.24 5.35 9.33
CA ARG A 46 0.22 5.43 9.30
C ARG A 46 0.75 4.63 10.47
N THR A 47 1.62 3.66 10.20
CA THR A 47 2.26 2.85 11.24
C THR A 47 3.76 3.00 11.14
N GLN A 48 4.40 3.31 12.27
CA GLN A 48 5.86 3.37 12.38
C GLN A 48 6.33 2.28 13.34
N PHE A 49 7.43 1.61 12.99
CA PHE A 49 8.12 0.69 13.88
C PHE A 49 9.63 0.76 13.65
N SER A 50 10.41 0.30 14.62
CA SER A 50 11.87 0.26 14.58
C SER A 50 12.40 -1.16 14.45
N LEU A 51 13.63 -1.34 13.98
CA LEU A 51 14.27 -2.68 13.98
C LEU A 51 14.38 -3.29 15.39
N ASN A 52 14.49 -2.47 16.43
CA ASN A 52 14.48 -2.94 17.81
C ASN A 52 13.19 -3.68 18.16
N ASP A 53 12.06 -3.26 17.60
CA ASP A 53 10.76 -3.90 17.84
C ASP A 53 10.68 -5.32 17.24
N LEU A 54 11.62 -5.68 16.35
CA LEU A 54 11.74 -7.02 15.78
C LEU A 54 12.66 -7.94 16.60
N GLY A 55 13.40 -7.41 17.58
CA GLY A 55 14.39 -8.18 18.33
C GLY A 55 15.55 -8.70 17.47
N VAL A 56 15.74 -8.16 16.25
CA VAL A 56 16.77 -8.62 15.33
C VAL A 56 18.11 -8.04 15.74
N THR A 57 19.02 -8.90 16.20
CA THR A 57 20.41 -8.56 16.48
C THR A 57 21.25 -8.83 15.24
N PHE A 58 22.09 -7.88 14.84
CA PHE A 58 22.95 -8.01 13.65
C PHE A 58 24.41 -7.71 13.99
N PHE A 59 25.31 -8.35 13.24
CA PHE A 59 26.75 -8.17 13.43
C PHE A 59 27.22 -6.93 12.67
N TYR A 60 27.84 -5.99 13.39
CA TYR A 60 28.25 -4.68 12.88
C TYR A 60 29.09 -4.73 11.59
N ASN A 61 29.95 -5.74 11.48
CA ASN A 61 30.87 -5.86 10.34
C ASN A 61 30.22 -6.44 9.08
N ASP A 62 29.03 -7.02 9.19
CA ASP A 62 28.36 -7.63 8.05
C ASP A 62 27.56 -6.60 7.24
N MET A 63 27.22 -6.97 6.01
CA MET A 63 26.10 -6.36 5.32
C MET A 63 24.82 -6.78 6.01
N PHE A 64 23.88 -5.85 6.24
CA PHE A 64 22.54 -6.18 6.69
C PHE A 64 21.51 -5.57 5.74
N LYS A 65 20.70 -6.44 5.13
CA LYS A 65 19.60 -6.08 4.24
C LYS A 65 18.31 -6.70 4.77
N ILE A 66 17.22 -5.95 4.75
CA ILE A 66 15.90 -6.44 5.13
C ILE A 66 14.91 -6.24 3.98
N ARG A 67 14.00 -7.19 3.80
CA ARG A 67 12.84 -7.03 2.91
C ARG A 67 11.58 -7.53 3.59
N PHE A 68 10.44 -7.10 3.06
CA PHE A 68 9.14 -7.42 3.60
C PHE A 68 8.28 -8.14 2.57
N SER A 69 7.43 -9.03 3.07
CA SER A 69 6.39 -9.71 2.32
C SER A 69 5.04 -9.38 2.94
N PHE A 70 4.06 -9.04 2.11
CA PHE A 70 2.70 -8.71 2.52
C PHE A 70 1.71 -9.63 1.83
N GLN A 71 0.55 -9.84 2.46
CA GLN A 71 -0.52 -10.69 1.93
C GLN A 71 -0.01 -12.11 1.58
N ASN A 72 0.75 -12.70 2.50
CA ASN A 72 1.29 -14.07 2.38
C ASN A 72 2.10 -14.31 1.09
N GLY A 73 3.03 -13.42 0.75
CA GLY A 73 3.91 -13.60 -0.41
C GLY A 73 3.47 -12.87 -1.67
N ARG A 74 2.24 -12.33 -1.73
CA ARG A 74 1.73 -11.68 -2.94
C ARG A 74 2.48 -10.41 -3.31
N LEU A 75 2.93 -9.65 -2.31
CA LEU A 75 3.72 -8.43 -2.50
C LEU A 75 5.01 -8.56 -1.73
N ILE A 76 6.15 -8.44 -2.42
CA ILE A 76 7.48 -8.53 -1.82
C ILE A 76 8.26 -7.28 -2.20
N THR A 77 8.83 -6.60 -1.21
CA THR A 77 9.64 -5.41 -1.44
C THR A 77 11.04 -5.79 -1.95
N PRO A 78 11.75 -4.88 -2.62
CA PRO A 78 13.19 -5.02 -2.77
C PRO A 78 13.89 -5.05 -1.40
N TYR A 79 15.13 -5.53 -1.39
CA TYR A 79 15.99 -5.44 -0.20
C TYR A 79 16.34 -3.99 0.11
N ILE A 80 16.16 -3.62 1.37
CA ILE A 80 16.52 -2.34 1.96
C ILE A 80 17.85 -2.54 2.69
N PRO A 81 18.97 -2.01 2.17
CA PRO A 81 20.25 -2.10 2.84
C PRO A 81 20.31 -1.15 4.05
N ILE A 82 20.58 -1.71 5.23
CA ILE A 82 20.63 -0.92 6.47
C ILE A 82 22.05 -0.47 6.76
N HIS A 83 23.02 -1.39 6.70
CA HIS A 83 24.43 -1.08 6.84
C HIS A 83 25.30 -2.06 6.04
N GLN A 84 26.55 -1.67 5.81
CA GLN A 84 27.58 -2.49 5.21
C GLN A 84 28.92 -2.13 5.83
N ASN A 85 29.66 -3.13 6.32
CA ASN A 85 30.99 -2.96 6.92
C ASN A 85 31.01 -1.89 8.03
N GLY A 86 30.00 -1.90 8.90
CA GLY A 86 29.84 -0.91 9.99
C GLY A 86 29.37 0.48 9.56
N ILE A 87 29.14 0.72 8.26
CA ILE A 87 28.70 2.01 7.73
C ILE A 87 27.19 1.95 7.46
N PRO A 88 26.38 2.85 8.03
CA PRO A 88 24.95 2.93 7.72
C PRO A 88 24.72 3.32 6.27
N ILE A 89 23.72 2.70 5.65
CA ILE A 89 23.26 3.05 4.29
C ILE A 89 21.90 3.75 4.40
N PHE A 90 20.92 3.10 5.03
CA PHE A 90 19.60 3.67 5.28
C PHE A 90 19.25 3.60 6.76
N THR A 91 18.86 4.73 7.33
CA THR A 91 18.36 4.80 8.71
C THR A 91 16.85 4.94 8.78
N ASN A 92 16.19 5.26 7.67
CA ASN A 92 14.74 5.30 7.59
C ASN A 92 14.29 4.80 6.22
N ALA A 93 13.11 4.18 6.16
CA ALA A 93 12.46 3.88 4.89
C ALA A 93 10.95 4.04 5.00
N THR A 94 10.35 4.65 3.99
CA THR A 94 8.89 4.68 3.85
C THR A 94 8.46 3.59 2.88
N ILE A 95 7.55 2.74 3.32
CA ILE A 95 6.92 1.71 2.51
C ILE A 95 5.51 2.19 2.21
N SER A 96 5.28 2.53 0.95
CA SER A 96 4.01 3.04 0.46
C SER A 96 3.20 1.92 -0.18
N PHE A 97 1.90 1.86 0.13
CA PHE A 97 0.96 0.90 -0.42
C PHE A 97 -0.03 1.60 -1.33
N ASP A 98 -0.14 1.12 -2.57
CA ASP A 98 -1.22 1.56 -3.45
C ASP A 98 -2.46 0.72 -3.14
N VAL A 99 -3.58 1.41 -2.91
CA VAL A 99 -4.85 0.76 -2.55
C VAL A 99 -5.92 1.10 -3.58
N VAL A 100 -6.64 0.08 -4.04
CA VAL A 100 -7.75 0.18 -4.98
C VAL A 100 -8.95 -0.58 -4.39
N HIS A 101 -10.05 0.13 -4.13
CA HIS A 101 -11.27 -0.42 -3.52
C HIS A 101 -11.02 -1.18 -2.19
N GLY A 102 -10.13 -0.70 -1.33
CA GLY A 102 -9.79 -1.39 -0.07
C GLY A 102 -8.82 -2.57 -0.23
N ASN A 103 -8.32 -2.84 -1.44
CA ASN A 103 -7.32 -3.86 -1.70
C ASN A 103 -5.96 -3.25 -1.97
N ILE A 104 -4.93 -3.77 -1.31
CA ILE A 104 -3.54 -3.39 -1.60
C ILE A 104 -3.14 -4.05 -2.92
N THR A 105 -2.69 -3.24 -3.87
CA THR A 105 -2.30 -3.69 -5.22
C THR A 105 -0.79 -3.65 -5.43
N LYS A 106 -0.08 -2.79 -4.68
CA LYS A 106 1.37 -2.61 -4.80
C LYS A 106 1.97 -2.15 -3.47
N ALA A 107 3.22 -2.53 -3.24
CA ALA A 107 4.07 -1.96 -2.20
C ALA A 107 5.32 -1.36 -2.86
N THR A 108 5.64 -0.11 -2.55
CA THR A 108 6.81 0.62 -3.06
C THR A 108 7.65 1.10 -1.90
N VAL A 109 8.98 0.99 -2.00
CA VAL A 109 9.90 1.43 -0.95
C VAL A 109 10.62 2.70 -1.37
N TYR A 110 10.62 3.67 -0.48
CA TYR A 110 11.37 4.93 -0.57
C TYR A 110 12.39 4.96 0.57
N PRO A 111 13.63 4.53 0.31
CA PRO A 111 14.66 4.56 1.33
C PRO A 111 15.19 5.99 1.51
N PHE A 112 15.44 6.40 2.75
CA PHE A 112 16.02 7.72 3.07
C PHE A 112 17.48 7.53 3.47
N LEU A 113 18.39 8.09 2.67
CA LEU A 113 19.82 8.14 2.97
C LEU A 113 20.05 9.02 4.20
N ARG A 114 20.89 8.56 5.13
CA ARG A 114 21.47 9.45 6.15
C ARG A 114 22.81 10.01 5.67
N THR A 115 23.13 11.19 6.20
CA THR A 115 24.45 11.82 6.24
C THR A 115 25.54 10.85 6.71
N GLN A 116 26.79 11.06 6.25
CA GLN A 116 27.97 10.17 6.39
C GLN A 116 28.48 9.94 7.84
N GLU A 117 27.64 10.04 8.85
CA GLU A 117 28.02 9.83 10.25
C GLU A 117 28.17 8.33 10.56
N LYS A 118 29.33 7.94 11.09
CA LYS A 118 29.56 6.58 11.58
C LYS A 118 28.67 6.33 12.80
N PHE A 119 27.89 5.25 12.79
CA PHE A 119 27.20 4.79 13.99
C PHE A 119 28.22 4.37 15.05
N LYS A 120 27.93 4.70 16.32
CA LYS A 120 28.61 4.08 17.44
C LYS A 120 28.12 2.64 17.58
N LEU A 121 28.98 1.77 18.07
CA LEU A 121 28.76 0.33 18.24
C LEU A 121 27.67 -0.02 19.29
N GLU A 122 26.83 0.93 19.69
CA GLU A 122 25.79 0.79 20.71
C GLU A 122 24.44 1.35 20.23
N THR A 123 24.41 2.08 19.11
CA THR A 123 23.21 2.75 18.59
C THR A 123 22.51 1.92 17.51
N PHE A 124 22.27 0.64 17.76
CA PHE A 124 21.75 -0.31 16.77
C PHE A 124 20.23 -0.26 16.52
N GLY A 125 19.51 0.64 17.20
CA GLY A 125 18.05 0.61 17.26
C GLY A 125 17.27 1.65 16.45
N PHE A 126 17.93 2.49 15.66
CA PHE A 126 17.29 3.72 15.16
C PHE A 126 16.61 3.58 13.80
N VAL A 127 16.66 2.40 13.17
CA VAL A 127 16.07 2.23 11.85
C VAL A 127 14.56 2.21 11.96
N SER A 128 13.91 3.27 11.50
CA SER A 128 12.45 3.37 11.50
C SER A 128 11.89 3.08 10.11
N PHE A 129 10.83 2.27 10.07
CA PHE A 129 10.02 2.05 8.89
C PHE A 129 8.68 2.72 9.07
N LEU A 130 8.26 3.49 8.07
CA LEU A 130 6.95 4.11 8.03
C LEU A 130 6.10 3.47 6.94
N PHE A 131 4.94 2.97 7.31
CA PHE A 131 3.94 2.45 6.38
C PHE A 131 2.92 3.54 6.03
N VAL A 132 2.67 3.75 4.74
CA VAL A 132 1.70 4.75 4.24
C VAL A 132 0.76 4.11 3.22
N PHE A 133 -0.54 4.26 3.42
CA PHE A 133 -1.56 3.79 2.49
C PHE A 133 -2.06 4.94 1.62
N ASN A 134 -1.83 4.82 0.31
CA ASN A 134 -2.35 5.75 -0.68
C ASN A 134 -3.57 5.11 -1.34
N GLU A 135 -4.74 5.41 -0.81
CA GLU A 135 -5.99 5.01 -1.46
C GLU A 135 -6.23 5.88 -2.69
N LYS A 136 -6.26 5.23 -3.86
CA LYS A 136 -6.90 5.84 -5.03
C LYS A 136 -8.40 5.76 -4.79
N THR A 137 -8.92 6.71 -4.02
CA THR A 137 -10.35 6.98 -4.03
C THR A 137 -10.69 7.32 -5.48
N HIS A 138 -11.75 6.70 -5.98
CA HIS A 138 -12.25 6.91 -7.33
C HIS A 138 -12.02 8.34 -7.82
N GLU A 139 -11.51 8.51 -9.04
CA GLU A 139 -11.89 9.69 -9.81
C GLU A 139 -13.42 9.62 -9.92
N TYR A 140 -14.11 10.17 -8.93
CA TYR A 140 -15.45 10.66 -9.14
C TYR A 140 -15.26 11.71 -10.22
N THR A 141 -15.52 11.36 -11.48
CA THR A 141 -15.75 12.37 -12.49
C THR A 141 -16.92 13.16 -11.95
N TYR A 142 -16.64 14.30 -11.33
CA TYR A 142 -17.66 15.27 -10.96
C TYR A 142 -18.32 15.64 -12.29
N LEU A 143 -19.46 15.01 -12.58
CA LEU A 143 -20.29 15.41 -13.70
C LEU A 143 -20.74 16.81 -13.34
N SER A 144 -20.22 17.81 -14.06
CA SER A 144 -20.57 19.20 -13.81
C SER A 144 -22.09 19.33 -13.88
N GLN A 145 -22.67 20.20 -13.05
CA GLN A 145 -24.12 20.45 -13.08
C GLN A 145 -24.62 20.75 -14.51
N ASN A 146 -23.80 21.43 -15.31
CA ASN A 146 -24.08 21.72 -16.71
C ASN A 146 -24.23 20.45 -17.56
N LEU A 147 -23.42 19.41 -17.33
CA LEU A 147 -23.50 18.14 -18.04
C LEU A 147 -24.77 17.35 -17.65
N ILE A 148 -25.14 17.38 -16.37
CA ILE A 148 -26.37 16.75 -15.87
C ILE A 148 -27.61 17.48 -16.42
N LEU A 149 -27.59 18.81 -16.41
CA LEU A 149 -28.67 19.64 -16.95
C LEU A 149 -28.85 19.43 -18.47
N SER A 150 -27.76 19.43 -19.22
CA SER A 150 -27.82 19.20 -20.68
C SER A 150 -28.23 17.77 -21.03
N GLY A 151 -27.74 16.75 -20.31
CA GLY A 151 -28.22 15.37 -20.46
C GLY A 151 -29.72 15.23 -20.15
N SER A 152 -30.21 15.88 -19.11
CA SER A 152 -31.63 15.88 -18.73
C SER A 152 -32.50 16.59 -19.78
N ALA A 153 -32.03 17.72 -20.32
CA ALA A 153 -32.74 18.45 -21.35
C ALA A 153 -32.85 17.65 -22.66
N ILE A 154 -31.78 16.96 -23.06
CA ILE A 154 -31.78 16.08 -24.22
C ILE A 154 -32.77 14.94 -24.03
N PHE A 155 -32.78 14.30 -22.86
CA PHE A 155 -33.73 13.23 -22.55
C PHE A 155 -35.19 13.70 -22.63
N CYS A 156 -35.51 14.86 -22.03
CA CYS A 156 -36.84 15.45 -22.11
C CYS A 156 -37.24 15.79 -23.55
N GLY A 157 -36.31 16.31 -24.36
CA GLY A 157 -36.56 16.61 -25.77
C GLY A 157 -36.88 15.37 -26.60
N ILE A 158 -36.12 14.29 -26.40
CA ILE A 158 -36.37 13.00 -27.05
C ILE A 158 -37.74 12.44 -26.63
N LEU A 159 -38.06 12.51 -25.33
CA LEU A 159 -39.34 12.02 -24.82
C LEU A 159 -40.52 12.81 -25.41
N ALA A 160 -40.42 14.14 -25.50
CA ALA A 160 -41.44 14.99 -26.09
C ALA A 160 -41.65 14.68 -27.58
N LEU A 161 -40.57 14.45 -28.33
CA LEU A 161 -40.64 14.07 -29.74
C LEU A 161 -41.33 12.71 -29.94
N LEU A 162 -40.99 11.72 -29.11
CA LEU A 162 -41.62 10.40 -29.14
C LEU A 162 -43.12 10.47 -28.82
N LEU A 163 -43.51 11.29 -27.85
CA LEU A 163 -44.92 11.52 -27.52
C LEU A 163 -45.67 12.20 -28.66
N PHE A 164 -45.05 13.18 -29.33
CA PHE A 164 -45.63 13.85 -30.49
C PHE A 164 -45.82 12.88 -31.67
N LEU A 165 -44.80 12.07 -31.98
CA LEU A 165 -44.90 11.04 -33.02
C LEU A 165 -45.99 10.01 -32.69
N LYS A 166 -46.11 9.59 -31.43
CA LYS A 166 -47.18 8.70 -30.97
C LYS A 166 -48.57 9.32 -31.14
N GLN A 167 -48.75 10.59 -30.78
CA GLN A 167 -50.02 11.31 -30.98
C GLN A 167 -50.35 11.51 -32.47
N SER A 168 -49.35 11.80 -33.29
CA SER A 168 -49.49 11.97 -34.75
C SER A 168 -49.95 10.67 -35.42
N HIS A 169 -49.39 9.52 -35.00
CA HIS A 169 -49.81 8.21 -35.49
C HIS A 169 -51.18 7.77 -34.96
N SER A 170 -51.60 8.21 -33.77
CA SER A 170 -52.90 7.88 -33.19
C SER A 170 -54.07 8.71 -33.76
N LYS A 171 -53.79 9.74 -34.57
CA LYS A 171 -54.79 10.61 -35.23
C LYS A 171 -55.05 10.26 -36.70
N LYS A 172 -54.56 9.12 -37.17
CA LYS A 172 -55.01 8.46 -38.41
C LYS A 172 -55.97 7.34 -38.05
#